data_AF-A0A5C3MK80-F1
#
_entry.id   AF-A0A5C3MK80-F1
#
_cell.length_a   1.000
_cell.length_b   1.000
_cell.length_c   1.000
_cell.angle_alpha   90.00
_cell.angle_beta   90.00
_cell.angle_gamma   90.00
#
_symmetry.space_group_name_H-M   'P 1'
#
loop_
_entity.id
_entity.type
_entity.pdbx_description
1 polymer ?
#
loop_
_entity_poly.entity_id
_entity_poly.type
_entity_poly.pdbx_seq_one_letter_code
_entity_poly.pdbx_strand_id
1 'polypeptide(L)' 'GNEDDYIILSLVRTQDIGFLKDLRRTNVMLTRCRRGMFICTTRAFMIGAGSKTLVGQMIAEFGEDAWLDEEQFAQLNL' A
#
# COMPACT_ATOMS: atom_id res chain seq x y z
N GLY A 1 15.52 -0.83 12.69
CA GLY A 1 14.58 -0.99 11.58
C GLY A 1 14.57 -2.45 11.22
N ASN A 2 13.48 -3.16 11.51
CA ASN A 2 13.32 -4.57 11.19
C ASN A 2 12.82 -4.72 9.76
N GLU A 3 13.61 -5.29 8.89
CA GLU A 3 13.24 -5.60 7.51
C GLU A 3 12.82 -7.07 7.41
N ASP A 4 11.98 -7.37 6.44
CA ASP A 4 11.57 -8.73 6.10
C ASP A 4 11.53 -8.88 4.57
N ASP A 5 11.54 -10.12 4.09
CA ASP A 5 11.46 -10.39 2.65
C ASP A 5 10.11 -9.92 2.10
N TYR A 6 9.04 -10.22 2.83
CA TYR A 6 7.69 -9.81 2.48
C TYR A 6 7.04 -9.04 3.63
N ILE A 7 6.41 -7.91 3.32
CA ILE A 7 5.65 -7.11 4.29
C ILE A 7 4.19 -7.06 3.85
N ILE A 8 3.27 -7.40 4.75
CA ILE A 8 1.84 -7.17 4.56
C ILE A 8 1.45 -5.98 5.42
N LEU A 9 0.92 -4.94 4.79
CA LEU A 9 0.56 -3.68 5.42
C LEU A 9 -0.95 -3.43 5.26
N SER A 10 -1.67 -3.39 6.37
CA SER A 10 -3.05 -2.88 6.39
C SER A 10 -3.05 -1.39 6.71
N LEU A 11 -3.62 -0.57 5.82
CA LEU A 11 -3.71 0.87 6.07
C LEU A 11 -4.75 1.22 7.12
N VAL A 12 -5.74 0.35 7.34
CA VAL A 12 -6.89 0.52 8.26
C VAL A 12 -7.69 1.81 8.09
N ARG A 13 -7.39 2.65 7.09
CA ARG A 13 -8.03 3.94 6.83
C ARG A 13 -9.12 3.82 5.78
N THR A 14 -10.24 4.49 6.03
CA THR A 14 -11.39 4.53 5.11
C THR A 14 -11.93 5.93 4.84
N GLN A 15 -11.68 6.90 5.73
CA GLN A 15 -12.21 8.28 5.60
C GLN A 15 -11.16 9.38 5.79
N ASP A 16 -10.19 9.20 6.70
CA ASP A 16 -9.11 10.16 6.95
C ASP A 16 -7.74 9.51 6.75
N ILE A 17 -6.77 10.32 6.31
CA ILE A 17 -5.40 9.88 5.96
C ILE A 17 -4.56 9.55 7.20
N GLY A 18 -4.88 10.10 8.36
CA GLY A 18 -4.23 9.75 9.63
C GLY A 18 -2.71 9.87 9.57
N PHE A 19 -2.00 8.75 9.76
CA PHE A 19 -0.53 8.72 9.76
C PHE A 19 0.09 8.88 8.36
N LEU A 20 -0.68 8.65 7.28
CA LEU A 20 -0.19 8.73 5.90
C LEU A 20 0.19 10.16 5.47
N LYS A 21 -0.23 11.17 6.25
CA LYS A 21 0.21 12.56 6.07
C LYS A 21 1.67 12.79 6.44
N ASP A 22 2.25 11.91 7.26
CA ASP A 22 3.64 12.00 7.68
C ASP A 22 4.50 11.22 6.68
N LEU A 23 5.16 11.96 5.79
CA LEU A 23 6.01 11.39 4.76
C LEU A 23 7.18 10.57 5.35
N ARG A 24 7.71 10.93 6.51
CA ARG A 24 8.81 10.17 7.13
C ARG A 24 8.32 8.82 7.61
N ARG A 25 7.15 8.77 8.25
CA ARG A 25 6.53 7.51 8.69
C ARG A 25 6.18 6.62 7.50
N THR A 26 5.62 7.20 6.45
CA THR A 26 5.27 6.46 5.23
C THR A 26 6.51 5.94 4.52
N ASN A 27 7.58 6.73 4.42
CA ASN A 27 8.84 6.28 3.83
C ASN A 27 9.45 5.11 4.63
N VAL A 28 9.55 5.25 5.95
CA VAL A 28 10.06 4.17 6.81
C VAL A 28 9.21 2.92 6.69
N MET A 29 7.89 3.04 6.50
CA MET A 29 7.00 1.90 6.31
C MET A 29 7.23 1.22 4.96
N LEU A 30 7.30 1.98 3.86
CA LEU A 30 7.43 1.47 2.49
C LEU A 30 8.79 0.85 2.18
N THR A 31 9.85 1.20 2.92
CA THR A 31 11.21 0.69 2.67
C THR A 31 11.60 -0.53 3.51
N ARG A 32 10.63 -1.25 4.09
CA ARG A 32 10.89 -2.39 5.01
C ARG A 32 10.92 -3.76 4.34
N CYS A 33 10.42 -3.88 3.11
CA CYS A 33 10.43 -5.13 2.37
C CYS A 33 11.69 -5.28 1.53
N ARG A 34 12.18 -6.51 1.38
CA ARG A 34 13.31 -6.83 0.47
C ARG A 34 12.87 -7.40 -0.87
N ARG A 35 11.83 -8.24 -0.88
CA ARG A 35 11.30 -8.91 -2.08
C ARG A 35 9.97 -8.31 -2.53
N GLY A 36 9.06 -8.01 -1.60
CA GLY A 36 7.78 -7.42 -1.96
C GLY A 36 6.95 -6.92 -0.79
N MET A 37 5.99 -6.03 -1.09
CA MET A 37 5.03 -5.52 -0.12
C MET A 37 3.61 -5.64 -0.67
N PHE A 38 2.69 -6.11 0.18
CA PHE A 38 1.26 -6.12 -0.10
C PHE A 38 0.57 -5.08 0.77
N ILE A 39 -0.16 -4.16 0.15
CA ILE A 39 -0.89 -3.10 0.86
C ILE A 39 -2.39 -3.38 0.78
N CYS A 40 -3.00 -3.70 1.93
CA CYS A 40 -4.43 -3.89 2.04
C CYS A 40 -5.13 -2.54 2.28
N THR A 41 -5.96 -2.13 1.33
CA THR A 41 -6.72 -0.88 1.35
C THR A 41 -8.02 -1.03 0.55
N THR A 42 -8.89 -0.02 0.57
CA THR A 42 -10.09 0.01 -0.28
C THR A 42 -9.92 0.98 -1.45
N ARG A 43 -10.48 0.62 -2.61
CA ARG A 43 -10.53 1.51 -3.79
C ARG A 43 -11.23 2.84 -3.46
N ALA A 44 -12.34 2.79 -2.74
CA ALA A 44 -13.08 3.98 -2.35
C ALA A 44 -12.21 4.98 -1.54
N PHE A 45 -11.41 4.48 -0.58
CA PHE A 45 -10.51 5.34 0.17
C PHE A 45 -9.41 5.94 -0.73
N MET A 46 -8.86 5.16 -1.65
CA MET A 46 -7.77 5.60 -2.54
C MET A 46 -8.22 6.56 -3.64
N ILE A 47 -9.46 6.44 -4.11
CA ILE A 47 -10.08 7.44 -5.00
C ILE A 47 -10.40 8.72 -4.23
N GLY A 48 -10.80 8.59 -2.95
CA GLY A 48 -11.16 9.70 -2.08
C GLY A 48 -9.96 10.27 -1.30
N ALA A 49 -10.07 10.24 0.02
CA ALA A 49 -9.16 10.90 0.95
C ALA A 49 -7.69 10.44 0.80
N GLY A 50 -7.47 9.18 0.42
CA GLY A 50 -6.14 8.58 0.25
C GLY A 50 -5.40 9.01 -1.03
N SER A 51 -6.08 9.60 -2.00
CA SER A 51 -5.55 9.87 -3.36
C SER A 51 -4.24 10.67 -3.38
N LYS A 52 -4.09 11.62 -2.47
CA LYS A 52 -2.90 12.49 -2.39
C LYS A 52 -1.80 11.97 -1.48
N THR A 53 -1.99 10.82 -0.84
CA THR A 53 -0.93 10.18 -0.04
C THR A 53 0.11 9.56 -0.96
N LEU A 54 1.31 9.25 -0.44
CA LEU A 54 2.34 8.58 -1.25
C LEU A 54 1.85 7.23 -1.80
N VAL A 55 1.08 6.47 -1.02
CA VAL A 55 0.46 5.22 -1.48
C VAL A 55 -0.56 5.49 -2.59
N GLY A 56 -1.37 6.55 -2.46
CA GLY A 56 -2.31 6.95 -3.51
C GLY A 56 -1.62 7.35 -4.81
N GLN A 57 -0.47 8.04 -4.71
CA GLN A 57 0.36 8.40 -5.87
C GLN A 57 0.98 7.15 -6.52
N MET A 58 1.45 6.19 -5.74
CA MET A 58 1.93 4.90 -6.27
C MET A 58 0.85 4.14 -7.02
N ILE A 59 -0.38 4.09 -6.48
CA ILE A 59 -1.52 3.46 -7.16
C ILE A 59 -1.84 4.18 -8.48
N ALA A 60 -1.80 5.51 -8.50
CA ALA A 60 -2.02 6.27 -9.72
C ALA A 60 -0.95 6.02 -10.79
N GLU A 61 0.31 5.86 -10.38
CA GLU A 61 1.43 5.56 -11.27
C GLU A 61 1.39 4.13 -11.81
N PHE A 62 1.08 3.16 -10.95
CA PHE A 62 1.02 1.74 -11.31
C PHE A 62 -0.27 1.34 -12.03
N GLY A 63 -1.32 2.15 -11.90
CA GLY A 63 -2.60 1.92 -12.56
C GLY A 63 -3.33 0.68 -12.02
N GLU A 64 -4.08 0.01 -12.91
CA GLU A 64 -4.90 -1.15 -12.53
C GLU A 64 -4.06 -2.35 -12.08
N ASP A 65 -2.82 -2.47 -12.55
CA ASP A 65 -1.89 -3.54 -12.17
C ASP A 65 -1.50 -3.49 -10.68
N ALA A 66 -1.74 -2.34 -10.01
CA ALA A 66 -1.53 -2.20 -8.57
C ALA A 66 -2.55 -2.99 -7.73
N TRP A 67 -3.70 -3.35 -8.31
CA TRP A 67 -4.78 -4.03 -7.62
C TRP A 67 -4.75 -5.51 -7.95
N LEU A 68 -4.58 -6.32 -6.91
CA LEU A 68 -4.67 -7.76 -7.02
C LEU A 68 -6.04 -8.23 -6.53
N ASP A 69 -6.70 -9.07 -7.31
CA ASP A 69 -7.80 -9.89 -6.83
C ASP A 69 -7.31 -11.18 -6.13
N GLU A 70 -8.25 -11.96 -5.60
CA GLU A 70 -7.94 -13.20 -4.87
C GLU A 70 -7.25 -14.24 -5.75
N GLU A 71 -7.65 -14.35 -7.03
CA GLU A 71 -7.10 -15.33 -7.96
C GLU A 71 -5.65 -14.95 -8.33
N GLN A 72 -5.41 -13.69 -8.67
CA GLN A 72 -4.10 -13.14 -8.95
C GLN A 72 -3.16 -13.30 -7.74
N PHE A 73 -3.66 -13.03 -6.53
CA PHE A 73 -2.88 -13.21 -5.31
C PHE A 73 -2.52 -14.68 -5.07
N ALA A 74 -3.47 -15.60 -5.26
CA ALA A 74 -3.24 -17.04 -5.09
C ALA A 74 -2.22 -17.62 -6.09
N GLN A 75 -2.05 -16.98 -7.24
CA GLN A 75 -1.08 -17.38 -8.28
C GLN A 75 0.35 -16.85 -8.02
N LEU A 76 0.55 -15.99 -7.03
CA LEU A 76 1.89 -15.51 -6.68
C LEU A 76 2.70 -16.62 -6.03
N ASN A 77 3.78 -17.04 -6.69
CA ASN A 77 4.77 -17.95 -6.13
C ASN A 77 5.70 -17.20 -5.16
N LEU A 78 5.21 -16.89 -3.96
CA LEU A 78 5.93 -16.17 -2.90
C LEU A 78 6.85 -17.08 -2.08
#